data_AF-A0A2V9M299-F1
#
_entry.id   AF-A0A2V9M299-F1
#
_cell.length_a   1.000
_cell.length_b   1.000
_cell.length_c   1.000
_cell.angle_alpha   90.00
_cell.angle_beta   90.00
_cell.angle_gamma   90.00
#
_symmetry.space_group_name_H-M   'P 1'
#
loop_
_entity.id
_entity.type
_entity.pdbx_description
1 polymer ?
#
loop_
_entity_poly.entity_id
_entity_poly.type
_entity_poly.pdbx_seq_one_letter_code
_entity_poly.pdbx_strand_id
1 'polypeptide(L)'
;MFRRLAVLLSVLLSSALFAQTYDQALFSGMKWRGIGPYRGGRVLAVTGVSGDPNTFYFGGVAGGVWKTTERSEHLLFRRRRRRRVEDYG
;
A
#
# COMPACT_ATOMS: atom_id res chain seq x y z
N MET A 1 54.81 4.93 -16.20
CA MET A 1 54.50 5.15 -14.77
C MET A 1 53.13 5.82 -14.56
N PHE A 2 52.81 6.89 -15.29
CA PHE A 2 51.55 7.66 -15.18
C PHE A 2 50.24 6.88 -15.37
N ARG A 3 50.22 5.84 -16.21
CA ARG A 3 49.00 5.04 -16.46
C ARG A 3 48.54 4.22 -15.25
N ARG A 4 49.46 3.74 -14.41
CA ARG A 4 49.13 3.01 -13.17
C ARG A 4 48.61 3.95 -12.08
N LEU A 5 49.17 5.17 -12.03
CA LEU A 5 48.73 6.21 -11.11
C LEU A 5 47.32 6.71 -11.44
N ALA A 6 47.00 6.88 -12.73
CA ALA A 6 45.67 7.27 -13.19
C ALA A 6 44.59 6.23 -12.81
N VAL A 7 44.89 4.94 -12.92
CA VAL A 7 43.97 3.85 -12.54
C VAL A 7 43.75 3.78 -11.03
N LEU A 8 44.81 3.96 -10.24
CA LEU A 8 44.68 4.00 -8.78
C LEU A 8 43.86 5.22 -8.32
N LEU A 9 44.06 6.37 -8.98
CA LEU A 9 43.31 7.58 -8.69
C LEU A 9 41.82 7.44 -9.05
N SER A 10 41.49 6.81 -10.19
CA SER A 10 40.10 6.58 -10.59
C SER A 10 39.38 5.62 -9.64
N VAL A 11 40.06 4.56 -9.17
CA VAL A 11 39.49 3.60 -8.22
C VAL A 11 39.25 4.25 -6.85
N LEU A 12 40.18 5.10 -6.38
CA LEU A 12 39.96 5.89 -5.16
C LEU A 12 38.78 6.85 -5.31
N LEU A 13 38.66 7.54 -6.45
CA LEU A 13 37.61 8.52 -6.68
C LEU A 13 36.21 7.87 -6.75
N SER A 14 36.10 6.65 -7.28
CA SER A 14 34.84 5.88 -7.27
C SER A 14 34.40 5.47 -5.86
N SER A 15 35.32 5.25 -4.92
CA SER A 15 34.98 4.87 -3.55
C SER A 15 34.34 6.01 -2.74
N ALA A 16 34.48 7.26 -3.19
CA ALA A 16 33.90 8.45 -2.56
C ALA A 16 32.46 8.76 -3.01
N LEU A 17 31.90 7.99 -3.96
CA LEU A 17 30.52 8.14 -4.41
C LEU A 17 29.56 7.44 -3.43
N PHE A 18 29.30 8.07 -2.28
CA PHE A 18 28.25 7.62 -1.37
C PHE A 18 26.86 8.02 -1.89
N ALA A 19 25.87 7.15 -1.66
CA ALA A 19 24.48 7.43 -2.00
C ALA A 19 23.93 8.60 -1.17
N GLN A 20 23.08 9.44 -1.77
CA GLN A 20 22.44 10.56 -1.06
C GLN A 20 21.50 10.02 0.02
N THR A 21 21.67 10.48 1.26
CA THR A 21 20.72 10.22 2.34
C THR A 21 19.57 11.22 2.21
N TYR A 22 18.35 10.73 2.06
CA TYR A 22 17.15 11.58 1.98
C TYR A 22 16.51 11.72 3.35
N ASP A 23 16.11 12.94 3.69
CA ASP A 23 15.33 13.18 4.90
C ASP A 23 13.93 12.57 4.77
N GLN A 24 13.58 11.68 5.69
CA GLN A 24 12.28 11.01 5.72
C GLN A 24 11.12 12.00 5.96
N ALA A 25 11.41 13.19 6.52
CA ALA A 25 10.43 14.27 6.66
C ALA A 25 9.86 14.74 5.30
N LEU A 26 10.62 14.61 4.20
CA LEU A 26 10.15 14.92 2.85
C LEU A 26 8.98 14.05 2.41
N PHE A 27 8.84 12.86 3.00
CA PHE A 27 7.82 11.88 2.68
C PHE A 27 6.63 11.89 3.66
N SER A 28 6.72 12.67 4.74
CA SER A 28 5.71 12.72 5.81
C SER A 28 4.31 13.15 5.33
N GLY A 29 4.25 13.96 4.27
CA GLY A 29 2.99 14.40 3.66
C GLY A 29 2.37 13.40 2.67
N MET A 30 3.09 12.34 2.29
CA MET A 30 2.61 11.39 1.29
C MET A 30 1.61 10.41 1.91
N LYS A 31 0.43 10.31 1.28
CA LYS A 31 -0.62 9.38 1.68
C LYS A 31 -0.80 8.31 0.63
N TRP A 32 -0.78 7.05 1.07
CA TRP A 32 -1.17 5.93 0.22
C TRP A 32 -2.62 6.09 -0.22
N ARG A 33 -2.86 5.95 -1.53
CA ARG A 33 -4.20 5.86 -2.11
C ARG A 33 -4.26 4.64 -3.01
N GLY A 34 -5.39 3.94 -2.99
CA GLY A 34 -5.64 2.88 -3.96
C GLY A 34 -5.71 3.46 -5.37
N ILE A 35 -4.96 2.87 -6.30
CA ILE A 35 -5.05 3.15 -7.73
C ILE A 35 -5.67 1.91 -8.39
N GLY A 36 -6.90 2.05 -8.89
CA GLY A 36 -7.61 0.97 -9.58
C GLY A 36 -9.05 0.76 -9.08
N PRO A 37 -9.79 -0.16 -9.70
CA PRO A 37 -11.15 -0.49 -9.31
C PRO A 37 -11.19 -1.08 -7.90
N TYR A 38 -12.10 -0.59 -7.06
CA TYR A 38 -12.20 -0.99 -5.65
C TYR A 38 -12.58 -2.48 -5.42
N ARG A 39 -12.93 -3.20 -6.51
CA ARG A 39 -13.37 -4.59 -6.54
C ARG A 39 -12.82 -5.31 -7.77
N GLY A 40 -11.51 -5.56 -7.78
CA GLY A 40 -10.87 -6.43 -8.76
C GLY A 40 -10.44 -7.75 -8.12
N GLY A 41 -10.62 -8.87 -8.83
CA GLY A 41 -10.11 -10.19 -8.44
C GLY A 41 -11.15 -11.18 -7.89
N ARG A 42 -10.68 -12.39 -7.57
CA ARG A 42 -11.52 -13.52 -7.10
C ARG A 42 -11.82 -13.41 -5.61
N VAL A 43 -13.10 -13.55 -5.26
CA VAL A 43 -13.58 -13.63 -3.87
C VAL A 43 -13.64 -15.09 -3.44
N LEU A 44 -13.09 -15.43 -2.27
CA LEU A 44 -13.10 -16.78 -1.71
C LEU A 44 -14.31 -17.02 -0.82
N ALA A 45 -14.67 -16.03 -0.01
CA ALA A 45 -15.73 -16.16 0.98
C ALA A 45 -16.39 -14.81 1.26
N VAL A 46 -17.70 -14.86 1.51
CA VAL A 46 -18.51 -13.74 1.97
C VAL A 46 -19.33 -14.23 3.16
N THR A 47 -19.38 -13.47 4.25
CA THR A 47 -20.23 -13.78 5.41
C THR A 47 -20.94 -12.54 5.94
N GLY A 48 -22.19 -12.70 6.34
CA GLY A 48 -22.93 -11.71 7.13
C GLY A 48 -22.73 -11.94 8.63
N VAL A 49 -23.19 -10.99 9.44
CA VAL A 49 -23.22 -11.11 10.91
C VAL A 49 -24.65 -11.38 11.36
N SER A 50 -24.86 -12.45 12.12
CA SER A 50 -26.16 -12.74 12.71
C SER A 50 -26.52 -11.65 13.73
N GLY A 51 -27.69 -11.02 13.58
CA GLY A 51 -28.14 -9.91 14.43
C GLY A 51 -27.80 -8.51 13.90
N ASP A 52 -26.96 -8.39 12.86
CA ASP A 52 -26.70 -7.12 12.18
C ASP A 52 -26.79 -7.30 10.65
N PRO A 53 -27.96 -7.03 10.04
CA PRO A 53 -28.18 -7.23 8.62
C PRO A 53 -27.42 -6.23 7.73
N ASN A 54 -26.75 -5.23 8.30
CA ASN A 54 -26.01 -4.24 7.54
C ASN A 54 -24.51 -4.55 7.46
N THR A 55 -24.02 -5.49 8.28
CA THR A 55 -22.60 -5.85 8.32
C THR A 55 -22.31 -7.10 7.51
N PHE A 56 -21.40 -6.94 6.54
CA PHE A 56 -20.87 -8.06 5.76
C PHE A 56 -19.35 -8.00 5.65
N TYR A 57 -18.72 -9.17 5.64
CA TYR A 57 -17.30 -9.36 5.41
C TYR A 57 -17.07 -10.09 4.09
N PHE A 58 -16.07 -9.67 3.32
CA PHE A 58 -15.61 -10.40 2.14
C PHE A 58 -14.09 -10.59 2.15
N GLY A 59 -13.63 -11.78 1.75
CA GLY A 59 -12.22 -12.14 1.66
C GLY A 59 -11.79 -12.35 0.20
N GLY A 60 -10.76 -11.62 -0.24
CA GLY A 60 -10.16 -11.78 -1.57
C GLY A 60 -8.82 -12.53 -1.50
N VAL A 61 -8.51 -13.35 -2.50
CA VAL A 61 -7.28 -14.20 -2.56
C VAL A 61 -5.99 -13.39 -2.36
N ALA A 62 -5.93 -12.17 -2.90
CA ALA A 62 -4.79 -11.26 -2.80
C ALA A 62 -5.20 -9.84 -2.35
N GLY A 63 -6.40 -9.72 -1.78
CA GLY A 63 -7.02 -8.43 -1.43
C GLY A 63 -7.27 -8.24 0.06
N GLY A 64 -7.00 -9.25 0.90
CA GLY A 64 -7.29 -9.21 2.33
C GLY A 64 -8.79 -9.34 2.64
N VAL A 65 -9.14 -8.99 3.89
CA VAL A 65 -10.53 -9.00 4.38
C VAL A 65 -11.08 -7.58 4.43
N TRP A 66 -12.31 -7.43 3.97
CA TRP A 66 -12.99 -6.15 3.90
C TRP A 66 -14.33 -6.23 4.62
N LYS A 67 -14.71 -5.11 5.24
CA LYS A 67 -16.00 -4.94 5.93
C LYS A 67 -16.82 -3.86 5.25
N THR A 68 -18.12 -4.12 5.11
CA THR A 68 -19.13 -3.08 4.85
C THR A 68 -20.12 -3.04 6.00
N THR A 69 -20.61 -1.86 6.33
CA THR A 69 -21.64 -1.61 7.37
C THR A 69 -22.88 -0.94 6.79
N GLU A 70 -22.93 -0.79 5.47
CA GLU A 70 -24.03 -0.15 4.76
C GLU A 70 -24.89 -1.22 4.10
N ARG A 71 -26.20 -1.11 4.32
CA ARG A 71 -27.22 -1.98 3.73
C ARG A 71 -27.13 -1.90 2.20
N SER A 72 -27.08 -3.04 1.52
CA SER A 72 -26.80 -3.18 0.09
C SER A 72 -27.88 -2.64 -0.87
N GLU A 73 -28.92 -1.98 -0.37
CA GLU A 73 -30.14 -1.64 -1.12
C GLU A 73 -29.99 -0.44 -2.08
N HIS A 74 -28.87 0.28 -2.09
CA HIS A 74 -28.65 1.37 -3.03
C HIS A 74 -27.27 1.24 -3.71
N LEU A 75 -27.30 0.75 -4.95
CA LEU A 75 -26.15 0.46 -5.84
C LEU A 75 -25.33 1.70 -6.29
N LEU A 76 -25.34 2.77 -5.51
CA LEU A 76 -24.35 3.84 -5.61
C LEU A 76 -23.57 3.86 -4.30
N PHE A 77 -22.48 3.09 -4.29
CA PHE A 77 -21.43 3.08 -3.26
C PHE A 77 -20.82 4.48 -3.14
N ARG A 78 -21.56 5.38 -2.48
CA ARG A 78 -21.18 6.75 -2.25
C ARG A 78 -20.26 6.78 -1.04
N ARG A 79 -19.04 7.26 -1.26
CA ARG A 79 -17.99 7.60 -0.28
C ARG A 79 -18.51 7.80 1.14
N ARG A 80 -18.35 6.82 2.03
CA ARG A 80 -18.07 7.07 3.45
C ARG A 80 -17.11 6.02 4.00
N ARG A 81 -15.93 6.52 4.40
CA ARG A 81 -14.86 5.91 5.20
C ARG A 81 -14.79 4.37 5.20
N ARG A 82 -14.01 3.84 4.25
CA ARG A 82 -13.37 2.52 4.31
C ARG A 82 -12.39 2.53 5.50
N ARG A 83 -12.75 1.93 6.65
CA ARG A 83 -11.75 1.52 7.65
C ARG A 83 -11.25 0.14 7.23
N ARG A 84 -9.97 0.07 6.87
CA ARG A 84 -9.21 -1.17 6.76
C ARG A 84 -9.13 -1.73 8.19
N VAL A 85 -9.38 -3.02 8.38
CA VAL A 85 -9.31 -3.67 9.71
C VAL A 85 -7.86 -3.86 10.18
N GLU A 86 -6.88 -3.37 9.40
CA GLU A 86 -5.44 -3.45 9.70
C GLU A 86 -4.93 -2.30 10.60
N ASP A 87 -5.80 -1.46 11.16
CA ASP A 87 -5.42 -0.41 12.13
C ASP A 87 -5.29 -0.94 13.59
N TYR A 88 -5.12 -2.25 13.79
CA TYR A 88 -4.68 -2.83 15.06
C TYR A 88 -3.27 -3.41 14.87
N GLY A 89 -2.27 -2.56 15.09
CA GLY A 89 -0.83 -2.86 15.01
C GLY A 89 -0.03 -1.58 15.15
#